data_AF-A0A933G0C1-F1
#
_entry.id   AF-A0A933G0C1-F1
#
_cell.length_a   1.000
_cell.length_b   1.000
_cell.length_c   1.000
_cell.angle_alpha   90.00
_cell.angle_beta   90.00
_cell.angle_gamma   90.00
#
_symmetry.space_group_name_H-M   'P 1'
#
loop_
_entity.id
_entity.type
_entity.pdbx_description
1 polymer ?
#
loop_
_entity_poly.entity_id
_entity_poly.type
_entity_poly.pdbx_seq_one_letter_code
_entity_poly.pdbx_strand_id
1 'polypeptide(L)'
;AEHLAFHLAEAPVFILVCLTGMPQMEAGIASASHYGSVFPAVQNLLLAARGLGLGAALTTLHKMHEAEAKVLLGVPENVDTVALIPVGHPTGSYGPTTRLPIEKVVHRERWDSAKS
;
A
#
# COMPACT_ATOMS: atom_id res chain seq x y z
N ALA A 1 -6.62 -5.10 9.30
CA ALA A 1 -6.50 -5.76 7.98
C ALA A 1 -7.73 -6.62 7.69
N GLU A 2 -8.19 -7.44 8.64
CA GLU A 2 -9.39 -8.29 8.48
C GLU A 2 -10.65 -7.55 7.99
N HIS A 3 -11.03 -6.44 8.62
CA HIS A 3 -12.20 -5.67 8.17
C HIS A 3 -12.10 -5.24 6.69
N LEU A 4 -10.94 -4.77 6.25
CA LEU A 4 -10.73 -4.42 4.84
C LEU A 4 -10.83 -5.65 3.93
N ALA A 5 -10.35 -6.82 4.36
CA ALA A 5 -10.43 -8.04 3.56
C ALA A 5 -11.88 -8.50 3.37
N PHE A 6 -12.71 -8.44 4.41
CA PHE A 6 -14.12 -8.85 4.34
C PHE A 6 -15.00 -7.88 3.56
N HIS A 7 -14.67 -6.58 3.55
CA HIS A 7 -15.46 -5.54 2.89
C HIS A 7 -14.79 -5.01 1.61
N LEU A 8 -13.73 -5.66 1.12
CA LEU A 8 -12.94 -5.16 -0.01
C LEU A 8 -13.83 -4.90 -1.23
N ALA A 9 -14.72 -5.84 -1.54
CA ALA A 9 -15.61 -5.80 -2.71
C ALA A 9 -16.67 -4.68 -2.67
N GLU A 10 -16.88 -4.03 -1.52
CA GLU A 10 -17.84 -2.93 -1.38
C GLU A 10 -17.27 -1.59 -1.87
N ALA A 11 -15.95 -1.51 -2.08
CA ALA A 11 -15.34 -0.32 -2.64
C ALA A 11 -15.80 -0.08 -4.08
N PRO A 12 -16.32 1.11 -4.43
CA PRO A 12 -16.80 1.40 -5.78
C PRO A 12 -15.68 1.52 -6.81
N VAL A 13 -14.45 1.81 -6.38
CA VAL A 13 -13.29 1.96 -7.24
C VAL A 13 -12.09 1.24 -6.65
N PHE A 14 -11.34 0.56 -7.52
CA PHE A 14 -10.05 -0.03 -7.20
C PHE A 14 -8.97 0.60 -8.08
N ILE A 15 -7.89 1.04 -7.45
CA ILE A 15 -6.70 1.51 -8.17
C ILE A 15 -5.60 0.48 -7.97
N LEU A 16 -5.21 -0.18 -9.06
CA LEU A 16 -4.10 -1.11 -9.08
C LEU A 16 -2.82 -0.35 -9.44
N VAL A 17 -1.85 -0.38 -8.53
CA VAL A 17 -0.56 0.29 -8.69
C VAL A 17 0.42 -0.71 -9.28
N CYS A 18 0.92 -0.40 -10.47
CA CYS A 18 1.75 -1.30 -11.25
C CYS A 18 3.15 -0.72 -11.51
N LEU A 19 4.15 -1.60 -11.59
CA LEU A 19 5.51 -1.25 -12.03
C LEU A 19 5.95 -2.15 -13.19
N THR A 20 6.69 -1.56 -14.11
CA THR A 20 7.31 -2.26 -15.26
C THR A 20 8.81 -2.40 -15.05
N GLY A 21 9.41 -3.45 -15.60
CA GLY A 21 10.86 -3.62 -15.56
C GLY A 21 11.33 -4.21 -14.23
N MET A 22 10.63 -5.26 -13.78
CA MET A 22 10.98 -6.05 -12.60
C MET A 22 12.49 -6.28 -12.53
N PRO A 23 13.18 -5.82 -11.46
CA PRO A 23 14.55 -6.22 -11.26
C PRO A 23 14.56 -7.74 -11.12
N GLN A 24 15.41 -8.43 -11.87
CA GLN A 24 15.76 -9.80 -11.54
C GLN A 24 16.13 -9.83 -10.07
N MET A 25 15.53 -10.79 -9.35
CA MET A 25 15.34 -10.83 -7.91
C MET A 25 16.67 -10.82 -7.14
N GLU A 26 17.36 -9.68 -7.12
CA GLU A 26 18.60 -9.46 -6.42
C GLU A 26 18.34 -8.47 -5.29
N ALA A 27 18.60 -8.92 -4.06
CA ALA A 27 18.57 -8.06 -2.90
C ALA A 27 19.61 -6.94 -3.08
N GLY A 28 19.19 -5.68 -2.88
CA GLY A 28 20.08 -4.55 -3.02
C GLY A 28 19.37 -3.26 -3.40
N ILE A 29 20.17 -2.26 -3.76
CA ILE A 29 19.72 -0.89 -4.07
C ILE A 29 18.69 -0.90 -5.21
N ALA A 30 18.85 -1.76 -6.20
CA ALA A 30 17.93 -1.84 -7.35
C ALA A 30 16.50 -2.21 -6.92
N SER A 31 16.32 -3.28 -6.15
CA SER A 31 15.01 -3.70 -5.63
C SER A 31 14.42 -2.66 -4.68
N ALA A 32 15.22 -2.13 -3.74
CA ALA A 32 14.78 -1.08 -2.82
C ALA A 32 14.32 0.19 -3.54
N SER A 33 15.05 0.61 -4.58
CA SER A 33 14.70 1.80 -5.38
C SER A 33 13.47 1.55 -6.25
N HIS A 34 13.34 0.35 -6.82
CA HIS A 34 12.21 -0.03 -7.67
C HIS A 34 10.89 0.08 -6.89
N TYR A 35 10.78 -0.65 -5.78
CA TYR A 35 9.58 -0.61 -4.93
C TYR A 35 9.45 0.70 -4.16
N GLY A 36 10.56 1.27 -3.67
CA GLY A 36 10.58 2.53 -2.93
C GLY A 36 10.10 3.72 -3.77
N SER A 37 10.22 3.66 -5.09
CA SER A 37 9.78 4.74 -5.99
C SER A 37 8.26 4.95 -6.01
N VAL A 38 7.47 3.90 -5.77
CA VAL A 38 6.01 3.95 -5.97
C VAL A 38 5.25 4.36 -4.71
N PHE A 39 5.75 4.00 -3.52
CA PHE A 39 5.06 4.28 -2.26
C PHE A 39 4.87 5.78 -1.96
N PRO A 40 5.76 6.71 -2.34
CA PRO A 40 5.50 8.14 -2.23
C PRO A 40 4.27 8.59 -3.05
N ALA A 41 4.11 8.07 -4.27
CA ALA A 41 2.94 8.36 -5.09
C ALA A 41 1.65 7.78 -4.46
N VAL A 42 1.73 6.56 -3.91
CA VAL A 42 0.61 5.97 -3.17
C VAL A 42 0.24 6.81 -1.97
N GLN A 43 1.21 7.26 -1.17
CA GLN A 43 0.97 8.11 -0.02
C GLN A 43 0.30 9.43 -0.42
N ASN A 44 0.75 10.07 -1.50
CA ASN A 44 0.11 11.28 -2.02
C ASN A 44 -1.35 11.04 -2.42
N LEU A 45 -1.63 9.91 -3.08
CA LEU A 45 -3.00 9.52 -3.44
C LEU A 45 -3.87 9.35 -2.18
N LEU A 46 -3.36 8.65 -1.16
CA LEU A 46 -4.10 8.46 0.10
C LEU A 46 -4.37 9.79 0.83
N LEU A 47 -3.39 10.71 0.84
CA LEU A 47 -3.56 12.05 1.40
C LEU A 47 -4.57 12.88 0.61
N ALA A 48 -4.53 12.81 -0.72
CA ALA A 48 -5.48 13.51 -1.59
C ALA A 48 -6.91 12.97 -1.39
N ALA A 49 -7.08 11.63 -1.39
CA ALA A 49 -8.36 11.00 -1.09
C ALA A 49 -8.90 11.48 0.26
N ARG A 50 -8.05 11.50 1.30
CA ARG A 50 -8.42 12.01 2.61
C ARG A 50 -8.85 13.48 2.58
N GLY A 51 -8.11 14.33 1.87
CA GLY A 51 -8.44 15.76 1.71
C GLY A 51 -9.76 16.00 0.98
N LEU A 52 -10.16 15.08 0.09
CA LEU A 52 -11.44 15.10 -0.63
C LEU A 52 -12.59 14.43 0.12
N GLY A 53 -12.36 13.95 1.36
CA GLY A 53 -13.39 13.25 2.15
C GLY A 53 -13.64 11.80 1.71
N LEU A 54 -12.72 11.21 0.94
CA LEU A 54 -12.78 9.82 0.50
C LEU A 54 -12.01 8.89 1.44
N GLY A 55 -12.53 7.68 1.63
CA GLY A 55 -11.86 6.55 2.24
C GLY A 55 -10.96 5.86 1.22
N ALA A 56 -9.70 5.65 1.59
CA ALA A 56 -8.75 4.88 0.79
C ALA A 56 -7.76 4.16 1.71
N ALA A 57 -7.28 2.99 1.31
CA ALA A 57 -6.28 2.22 2.05
C ALA A 57 -5.31 1.52 1.10
N LEU A 58 -4.01 1.58 1.38
CA LEU A 58 -3.04 0.71 0.74
C LEU A 58 -3.24 -0.72 1.27
N THR A 59 -3.39 -1.67 0.36
CA THR A 59 -3.37 -3.10 0.69
C THR A 59 -2.60 -3.89 -0.36
N THR A 60 -2.13 -5.07 0.02
CA THR A 60 -1.47 -6.04 -0.86
C THR A 60 -2.23 -7.37 -0.90
N LEU A 61 -3.49 -7.40 -0.44
CA LEU A 61 -4.29 -8.63 -0.36
C LEU A 61 -4.47 -9.32 -1.72
N HIS A 62 -4.54 -8.56 -2.81
CA HIS A 62 -4.63 -9.10 -4.18
C HIS A 62 -3.42 -9.95 -4.56
N LYS A 63 -2.27 -9.78 -3.90
CA LYS A 63 -1.07 -10.60 -4.12
C LYS A 63 -1.31 -12.09 -3.87
N MET A 64 -2.24 -12.44 -2.97
CA MET A 64 -2.63 -13.83 -2.72
C MET A 64 -3.23 -14.51 -3.97
N HIS A 65 -3.78 -13.72 -4.90
CA HIS A 65 -4.42 -14.17 -6.14
C HIS A 65 -3.88 -13.39 -7.35
N GLU A 66 -2.59 -13.03 -7.34
CA GLU A 66 -2.01 -12.12 -8.34
C GLU A 66 -2.18 -12.63 -9.78
N ALA A 67 -1.98 -13.93 -10.02
CA ALA A 67 -2.14 -14.51 -11.35
C ALA A 67 -3.58 -14.33 -11.89
N GLU A 68 -4.58 -14.62 -11.06
CA GLU A 68 -5.99 -14.46 -11.40
C GLU A 68 -6.33 -12.98 -11.63
N ALA A 69 -5.85 -12.09 -10.76
CA ALA A 69 -6.04 -10.65 -10.90
C ALA A 69 -5.41 -10.09 -12.19
N LYS A 70 -4.20 -10.55 -12.55
CA LYS A 70 -3.54 -10.15 -13.79
C LYS A 70 -4.31 -10.60 -15.02
N VAL A 71 -4.78 -11.86 -15.03
CA VAL A 71 -5.61 -12.38 -16.13
C VAL A 71 -6.90 -11.58 -16.26
N LEU A 72 -7.61 -11.37 -15.14
CA LEU A 72 -8.87 -10.62 -15.11
C LEU A 72 -8.73 -9.20 -15.65
N LEU A 73 -7.64 -8.52 -15.31
CA LEU A 73 -7.40 -7.11 -15.66
C LEU A 73 -6.58 -6.94 -16.94
N GLY A 74 -6.17 -8.02 -17.60
CA GLY A 74 -5.31 -7.98 -18.79
C GLY A 74 -3.91 -7.42 -18.52
N VAL A 75 -3.41 -7.54 -17.29
CA VAL A 75 -2.07 -7.07 -16.90
C VAL A 75 -1.02 -8.05 -17.44
N PRO A 76 -0.03 -7.59 -18.23
CA PRO A 76 1.02 -8.46 -18.75
C PRO A 76 1.85 -9.12 -17.65
N GLU A 77 2.42 -10.29 -17.95
CA GLU A 77 3.20 -11.08 -16.99
C GLU A 77 4.37 -10.30 -16.37
N ASN A 78 5.06 -9.50 -17.20
CA ASN A 78 6.24 -8.70 -16.83
C ASN A 78 5.92 -7.41 -16.05
N VAL A 79 4.66 -7.17 -15.70
CA VAL A 79 4.22 -6.03 -14.88
C VAL A 79 3.99 -6.51 -13.45
N ASP A 80 4.58 -5.83 -12.47
CA ASP A 80 4.36 -6.13 -11.06
C ASP A 80 3.18 -5.34 -10.49
N THR A 81 2.25 -6.01 -9.82
CA THR A 81 1.09 -5.38 -9.18
C THR A 81 1.39 -5.00 -7.73
N VAL A 82 2.13 -3.92 -7.51
CA VAL A 82 2.73 -3.57 -6.21
C VAL A 82 1.69 -3.36 -5.08
N ALA A 83 0.61 -2.64 -5.35
CA ALA A 83 -0.41 -2.33 -4.35
C ALA A 83 -1.80 -2.23 -4.98
N LEU A 84 -2.82 -2.53 -4.18
CA LEU A 84 -4.22 -2.29 -4.50
C LEU A 84 -4.74 -1.21 -3.53
N ILE A 85 -5.46 -0.23 -4.08
CA ILE A 85 -6.05 0.86 -3.31
C ILE A 85 -7.56 0.89 -3.59
N PRO A 86 -8.39 0.26 -2.74
CA PRO A 86 -9.82 0.52 -2.73
C PRO A 86 -10.10 1.98 -2.34
N VAL A 87 -10.98 2.65 -3.08
CA VAL A 87 -11.40 4.03 -2.86
C VAL A 87 -12.92 4.11 -2.83
N GLY A 88 -13.49 4.83 -1.87
CA GLY A 88 -14.92 5.05 -1.77
C GLY A 88 -15.31 6.12 -0.76
N HIS A 89 -16.61 6.32 -0.59
CA HIS A 89 -17.12 7.20 0.46
C HIS A 89 -17.16 6.43 1.80
N PRO A 90 -16.53 6.95 2.87
CA PRO A 90 -16.54 6.28 4.15
C PRO A 90 -17.95 6.35 4.75
N THR A 91 -18.46 5.21 5.22
CA THR A 91 -19.77 5.10 5.88
C THR A 91 -19.74 5.50 7.36
N GLY A 92 -18.57 5.89 7.88
CA GLY A 92 -18.37 6.31 9.27
C GLY A 92 -17.20 7.29 9.43
N SER A 93 -16.93 7.69 10.67
CA SER A 93 -15.78 8.52 11.01
C SER A 93 -14.51 7.67 11.12
N TYR A 94 -13.39 8.27 10.76
CA TYR A 94 -12.10 7.63 11.00
C TYR A 94 -11.84 7.55 12.50
N GLY A 95 -11.67 6.33 12.99
CA GLY A 95 -11.31 6.10 14.38
C GLY A 95 -9.91 6.63 14.74
N PRO A 96 -9.59 6.68 16.05
CA PRO A 96 -8.26 7.06 16.51
C PRO A 96 -7.19 6.13 15.95
N THR A 97 -6.02 6.68 15.63
CA THR A 97 -4.87 5.89 15.17
C THR A 97 -4.11 5.29 16.35
N THR A 98 -3.76 4.01 16.28
CA THR A 98 -2.96 3.31 17.30
C THR A 98 -1.46 3.37 16.98
N ARG A 99 -0.89 4.58 16.88
CA ARG A 99 0.57 4.74 16.69
C ARG A 99 1.31 4.59 18.01
N LEU A 100 2.50 3.98 17.96
CA LEU A 100 3.40 3.99 19.11
C LEU A 100 3.84 5.43 19.44
N PRO A 101 4.12 5.75 20.72
CA PRO A 101 4.73 7.01 21.11
C PRO A 101 6.00 7.29 20.30
N ILE A 102 6.27 8.56 19.99
CA ILE A 102 7.40 8.97 19.15
C ILE A 102 8.74 8.52 19.73
N GLU A 103 8.85 8.50 21.06
CA GLU A 103 10.04 8.12 21.81
C GLU A 103 10.42 6.66 21.57
N LYS A 104 9.46 5.81 21.18
CA LYS A 104 9.68 4.40 20.87
C LYS A 104 10.15 4.15 19.43
N VAL A 105 9.90 5.08 18.51
CA VAL A 105 10.15 4.87 17.06
C VAL A 105 11.23 5.79 16.50
N VAL A 106 11.48 6.94 17.10
CA VAL A 106 12.52 7.87 16.65
C VAL A 106 13.84 7.57 17.36
N HIS A 107 14.88 7.39 16.57
CA HIS A 107 16.26 7.23 17.03
C HIS A 107 17.07 8.44 16.57
N ARG A 108 17.86 9.03 17.47
CA ARG A 108 18.65 10.22 17.17
C ARG A 108 20.10 9.83 16.97
N GLU A 109 20.65 10.16 15.80
CA GLU A 109 22.00 9.83 15.31
C GLU A 109 22.32 8.33 15.15
N ARG A 110 21.94 7.48 16.10
CA ARG A 110 22.23 6.04 16.10
C ARG A 110 21.02 5.25 16.53
N TRP A 111 20.94 4.01 16.05
CA TRP A 111 19.97 3.04 16.54
C TRP A 111 20.13 2.85 18.05
N ASP A 112 19.01 2.90 18.77
CA ASP A 112 18.98 2.74 20.22
C ASP A 112 18.35 1.37 20.52
N SER A 113 19.21 0.38 20.75
CA SER A 113 18.80 -1.00 21.03
C SER A 113 18.12 -1.17 22.40
N ALA A 114 18.10 -0.14 23.24
CA ALA A 114 17.42 -0.20 24.54
C ALA A 114 15.91 0.14 24.44
N LYS A 115 15.44 0.65 23.30
CA LYS A 115 14.01 0.93 23.06
C LYS A 115 13.27 -0.35 22.72
N SER A 116 12.19 -0.63 23.46
CA SER A 116 11.28 -1.77 23.26
C SER A 116 9.95 -1.36 22.64
#